data_AF-A0A371PAR1-F1
#
_entry.id   AF-A0A371PAR1-F1
#
_cell.length_a   1.000
_cell.length_b   1.000
_cell.length_c   1.000
_cell.angle_alpha   90.00
_cell.angle_beta   90.00
_cell.angle_gamma   90.00
#
_symmetry.space_group_name_H-M   'P 1'
#
loop_
_entity.id
_entity.type
_entity.pdbx_description
1 polymer ?
#
loop_
_entity_poly.entity_id
_entity_poly.type
_entity_poly.pdbx_seq_one_letter_code
_entity_poly.pdbx_strand_id
1 'polypeptide(L)'
;MRTSVLSRSIVAAAALAVGSAVLAAVPATAATPSGITREMVLTAANGVRAAQESIDPPPVATQQAVRAILNRACNVDADAGEFVNPGTINALPVRPGSSADGLAVGGQVVNFLTPSTRWCLAGVVASTTPSFDLTGSMTLTAQPSGGGPERSITAPLSGDVVATPPLVLSDGISGLPTFTAAGAATKTTYVPAKTVKDKKTKAEKMAAKKKYKKRIAAAKKKYAKALDKAGSNKAKKATAKKAYSAARTSAKSKYRYATANYRIVKKATKAKDVRPFNLTLLTF
;
A
#
# COMPACT_ATOMS: atom_id res chain seq x y z
N MET A 1 39.94 3.63 63.82
CA MET A 1 41.32 3.68 63.28
C MET A 1 41.63 2.36 62.60
N ARG A 2 42.26 2.43 61.41
CA ARG A 2 42.87 1.34 60.62
C ARG A 2 41.90 0.45 59.82
N THR A 3 41.67 0.77 58.54
CA THR A 3 42.41 0.33 57.31
C THR A 3 42.12 -1.13 56.97
N SER A 4 41.22 -1.45 56.03
CA SER A 4 41.36 -1.38 54.56
C SER A 4 42.21 -2.51 53.95
N VAL A 5 41.70 -3.04 52.83
CA VAL A 5 42.39 -3.37 51.56
C VAL A 5 42.37 -4.86 51.12
N LEU A 6 41.53 -5.10 50.09
CA LEU A 6 41.70 -5.96 48.89
C LEU A 6 41.86 -7.49 49.07
N SER A 7 41.43 -8.38 48.17
CA SER A 7 41.39 -8.27 46.71
C SER A 7 40.57 -9.41 46.05
N ARG A 8 39.74 -9.03 45.06
CA ARG A 8 39.53 -9.63 43.72
C ARG A 8 38.96 -11.05 43.52
N SER A 9 37.83 -11.12 42.81
CA SER A 9 37.71 -11.52 41.36
C SER A 9 36.24 -11.87 41.02
N ILE A 10 35.50 -11.00 40.33
CA ILE A 10 35.12 -11.07 38.89
C ILE A 10 34.47 -12.40 38.45
N VAL A 11 33.14 -12.41 38.32
CA VAL A 11 32.46 -13.05 37.18
C VAL A 11 31.37 -12.11 36.68
N ALA A 12 31.64 -11.51 35.52
CA ALA A 12 30.67 -10.72 34.78
C ALA A 12 29.67 -11.67 34.09
N ALA A 13 28.42 -11.68 34.55
CA ALA A 13 27.30 -12.24 33.80
C ALA A 13 26.63 -11.11 33.00
N ALA A 14 27.14 -10.88 31.80
CA ALA A 14 26.46 -10.10 30.79
C ALA A 14 25.31 -10.94 30.20
N ALA A 15 24.15 -10.92 30.85
CA ALA A 15 22.91 -11.39 30.24
C ALA A 15 22.28 -10.23 29.46
N LEU A 16 22.29 -10.35 28.13
CA LEU A 16 21.58 -9.46 27.22
C LEU A 16 20.07 -9.51 27.54
N ALA A 17 19.58 -8.53 28.27
CA ALA A 17 18.17 -8.16 28.21
C ALA A 17 17.97 -7.36 26.91
N VAL A 18 17.77 -8.07 25.80
CA VAL A 18 17.16 -7.48 24.61
C VAL A 18 15.75 -7.13 25.04
N GLY A 19 15.55 -5.86 25.40
CA GLY A 19 14.23 -5.30 25.66
C GLY A 19 13.34 -5.63 24.48
N SER A 20 12.34 -6.45 24.75
CA SER A 20 11.20 -6.71 23.89
C SER A 20 10.42 -5.42 23.71
N ALA A 21 10.92 -4.51 22.89
CA ALA A 21 10.09 -3.55 22.20
C ALA A 21 9.30 -4.34 21.17
N VAL A 22 8.24 -5.01 21.65
CA VAL A 22 7.06 -5.25 20.82
C VAL A 22 6.48 -3.85 20.60
N LEU A 23 7.08 -3.10 19.67
CA LEU A 23 6.26 -2.21 18.87
C LEU A 23 5.26 -3.16 18.23
N ALA A 24 4.05 -3.24 18.80
CA ALA A 24 2.89 -3.52 18.00
C ALA A 24 2.95 -2.47 16.90
N ALA A 25 3.50 -2.85 15.74
CA ALA A 25 3.26 -2.13 14.52
C ALA A 25 1.76 -2.29 14.30
N VAL A 26 0.99 -1.41 14.94
CA VAL A 26 -0.34 -1.07 14.46
C VAL A 26 -0.09 -0.78 12.99
N PRO A 27 -0.65 -1.60 12.07
CA PRO A 27 -0.43 -1.36 10.66
C PRO A 27 -0.80 0.11 10.46
N ALA A 28 0.15 0.91 9.98
CA ALA A 28 -0.13 2.28 9.63
C ALA A 28 -1.25 2.20 8.60
N THR A 29 -2.48 2.43 9.04
CA THR A 29 -3.64 2.62 8.18
C THR A 29 -3.29 3.85 7.38
N ALA A 30 -2.80 3.64 6.17
CA ALA A 30 -2.40 4.73 5.31
C ALA A 30 -3.70 5.44 4.94
N ALA A 31 -3.98 6.56 5.61
CA ALA A 31 -5.06 7.40 5.17
C ALA A 31 -4.79 7.75 3.70
N THR A 32 -5.83 7.81 2.87
CA THR A 32 -5.70 8.37 1.53
C THR A 32 -5.05 9.77 1.62
N PRO A 33 -4.53 10.34 0.52
CA PRO A 33 -4.11 11.75 0.53
C PRO A 33 -5.21 12.69 1.05
N SER A 34 -6.48 12.30 0.91
CA SER A 34 -7.65 13.01 1.44
C SER A 34 -7.98 12.71 2.92
N GLY A 35 -7.24 11.83 3.60
CA GLY A 35 -7.44 11.49 5.01
C GLY A 35 -8.50 10.40 5.27
N ILE A 36 -9.03 9.73 4.25
CA ILE A 36 -10.03 8.66 4.40
C ILE A 36 -9.31 7.39 4.85
N THR A 37 -9.79 6.75 5.93
CA THR A 37 -9.19 5.52 6.48
C THR A 37 -10.01 4.29 6.10
N ARG A 38 -9.34 3.12 6.11
CA ARG A 38 -9.99 1.82 5.92
C ARG A 38 -11.14 1.60 6.88
N GLU A 39 -10.94 1.90 8.17
CA GLU A 39 -11.92 1.66 9.23
C GLU A 39 -13.17 2.54 9.03
N MET A 40 -13.00 3.78 8.54
CA MET A 40 -14.14 4.64 8.19
C MET A 40 -14.97 4.02 7.06
N VAL A 41 -14.33 3.53 6.00
CA VAL A 41 -15.03 2.91 4.87
C VAL A 41 -15.76 1.65 5.31
N LEU A 42 -15.11 0.77 6.09
CA LEU A 42 -15.73 -0.46 6.58
C LEU A 42 -16.88 -0.18 7.57
N THR A 43 -16.73 0.84 8.43
CA THR A 43 -17.80 1.26 9.37
C THR A 43 -19.00 1.83 8.61
N ALA A 44 -18.75 2.67 7.61
CA ALA A 44 -19.79 3.24 6.76
C ALA A 44 -20.51 2.15 5.95
N ALA A 45 -19.78 1.31 5.22
CA ALA A 45 -20.36 0.27 4.36
C ALA A 45 -21.21 -0.72 5.17
N ASN A 46 -20.68 -1.24 6.28
CA ASN A 46 -21.41 -2.20 7.11
C ASN A 46 -22.62 -1.55 7.80
N GLY A 47 -22.46 -0.34 8.33
CA GLY A 47 -23.55 0.34 9.03
C GLY A 47 -24.68 0.76 8.11
N VAL A 48 -24.37 1.23 6.89
CA VAL A 48 -25.39 1.57 5.89
C VAL A 48 -26.11 0.30 5.43
N ARG A 49 -25.39 -0.79 5.20
CA ARG A 49 -25.99 -2.08 4.84
C ARG A 49 -26.92 -2.61 5.94
N ALA A 50 -26.48 -2.58 7.20
CA ALA A 50 -27.32 -2.98 8.32
C ALA A 50 -28.56 -2.10 8.48
N ALA A 51 -28.41 -0.78 8.30
CA ALA A 51 -29.53 0.16 8.34
C ALA A 51 -30.51 0.00 7.18
N GLN A 52 -30.09 -0.60 6.05
CA GLN A 52 -31.01 -0.94 4.95
C GLN A 52 -31.85 -2.18 5.27
N GLU A 53 -31.38 -3.06 6.15
CA GLU A 53 -32.13 -4.24 6.61
C GLU A 53 -33.10 -3.92 7.76
N SER A 54 -32.96 -2.75 8.40
CA SER A 54 -33.81 -2.25 9.48
C SER A 54 -34.59 -1.01 9.06
N ILE A 55 -35.72 -0.70 9.71
CA ILE A 55 -36.41 0.61 9.55
C ILE A 55 -35.67 1.71 10.36
N ASP A 56 -34.73 1.32 11.21
CA ASP A 56 -34.02 2.22 12.11
C ASP A 56 -32.97 3.08 11.38
N PRO A 57 -32.76 4.34 11.83
CA PRO A 57 -31.72 5.18 11.28
C PRO A 57 -30.32 4.57 11.53
N PRO A 58 -29.34 4.81 10.63
CA PRO A 58 -28.00 4.31 10.82
C PRO A 58 -27.39 4.78 12.16
N PRO A 59 -26.57 3.95 12.83
CA PRO A 59 -25.87 4.36 14.04
C PRO A 59 -25.09 5.66 13.87
N VAL A 60 -24.95 6.45 14.94
CA VAL A 60 -24.23 7.74 14.91
C VAL A 60 -22.82 7.59 14.33
N ALA A 61 -22.11 6.50 14.66
CA ALA A 61 -20.78 6.22 14.13
C ALA A 61 -20.79 6.04 12.59
N THR A 62 -21.82 5.41 12.04
CA THR A 62 -22.01 5.25 10.59
C THR A 62 -22.27 6.59 9.92
N GLN A 63 -23.15 7.41 10.49
CA GLN A 63 -23.45 8.76 9.96
C GLN A 63 -22.20 9.65 9.97
N GLN A 64 -21.43 9.62 11.06
CA GLN A 64 -20.16 10.34 11.18
C GLN A 64 -19.13 9.86 10.16
N ALA A 65 -19.02 8.54 9.96
CA ALA A 65 -18.11 7.97 8.97
C ALA A 65 -18.48 8.39 7.54
N VAL A 66 -19.76 8.29 7.15
CA VAL A 66 -20.25 8.72 5.83
C VAL A 66 -19.99 10.20 5.60
N ARG A 67 -20.34 11.06 6.57
CA ARG A 67 -20.10 12.51 6.47
C ARG A 67 -18.61 12.84 6.34
N ALA A 68 -17.76 12.19 7.13
CA ALA A 68 -16.32 12.41 7.07
C ALA A 68 -15.70 11.93 5.74
N ILE A 69 -16.19 10.80 5.19
CA ILE A 69 -15.80 10.35 3.84
C ILE A 69 -16.19 11.39 2.81
N LEU A 70 -17.44 11.87 2.84
CA LEU A 70 -17.95 12.82 1.85
C LEU A 70 -17.22 14.16 1.91
N ASN A 71 -17.01 14.73 3.12
CA ASN A 71 -16.24 15.97 3.30
C ASN A 71 -14.84 15.86 2.67
N ARG A 72 -14.17 14.72 2.87
CA ARG A 72 -12.80 14.48 2.39
C ARG A 72 -12.73 14.17 0.91
N ALA A 73 -13.66 13.36 0.39
CA ALA A 73 -13.68 12.99 -1.02
C ALA A 73 -14.11 14.16 -1.91
N CYS A 74 -14.99 15.03 -1.41
CA CYS A 74 -15.51 16.19 -2.13
C CYS A 74 -14.69 17.47 -1.95
N ASN A 75 -13.59 17.40 -1.19
CA ASN A 75 -12.76 18.54 -0.81
C ASN A 75 -13.61 19.71 -0.29
N VAL A 76 -14.46 19.44 0.70
CA VAL A 76 -15.34 20.46 1.29
C VAL A 76 -14.47 21.44 2.08
N ASP A 77 -14.47 22.69 1.64
CA ASP A 77 -13.69 23.76 2.24
C ASP A 77 -14.52 24.52 3.28
N ALA A 78 -14.42 24.08 4.54
CA ALA A 78 -15.12 24.71 5.65
C ALA A 78 -14.64 26.15 5.89
N ASP A 79 -13.38 26.47 5.59
CA ASP A 79 -12.81 27.81 5.76
C ASP A 79 -13.36 28.78 4.69
N ALA A 80 -13.69 28.27 3.50
CA ALA A 80 -14.42 28.99 2.46
C ALA A 80 -15.95 28.97 2.64
N GLY A 81 -16.45 28.47 3.77
CA GLY A 81 -17.87 28.41 4.10
C GLY A 81 -18.66 27.29 3.42
N GLU A 82 -17.99 26.26 2.90
CA GLU A 82 -18.67 25.06 2.39
C GLU A 82 -19.06 24.10 3.52
N PHE A 83 -20.24 23.50 3.40
CA PHE A 83 -20.63 22.36 4.23
C PHE A 83 -21.51 21.39 3.44
N VAL A 84 -21.49 20.12 3.85
CA VAL A 84 -22.43 19.12 3.34
C VAL A 84 -23.77 19.29 4.03
N ASN A 85 -24.85 19.44 3.25
CA ASN A 85 -26.22 19.47 3.75
C ASN A 85 -26.63 18.09 4.29
N PRO A 86 -26.84 17.92 5.61
CA PRO A 86 -27.12 16.63 6.22
C PRO A 86 -28.36 15.93 5.66
N GLY A 87 -29.38 16.69 5.23
CA GLY A 87 -30.62 16.15 4.68
C GLY A 87 -30.49 15.57 3.28
N THR A 88 -29.32 15.69 2.64
CA THR A 88 -29.05 15.23 1.27
C THR A 88 -27.98 14.15 1.20
N ILE A 89 -27.41 13.77 2.34
CA ILE A 89 -26.37 12.73 2.39
C ILE A 89 -27.01 11.40 2.02
N ASN A 90 -26.50 10.79 0.96
CA ASN A 90 -26.85 9.44 0.55
C ASN A 90 -25.59 8.57 0.55
N ALA A 91 -25.74 7.32 0.98
CA ALA A 91 -24.71 6.31 0.95
C ALA A 91 -25.31 5.01 0.42
N LEU A 92 -24.66 4.44 -0.59
CA LEU A 92 -25.08 3.22 -1.25
C LEU A 92 -23.97 2.19 -1.07
N PRO A 93 -24.14 1.17 -0.21
CA PRO A 93 -23.12 0.18 0.03
C PRO A 93 -23.02 -0.77 -1.16
N VAL A 94 -21.81 -1.26 -1.42
CA VAL A 94 -21.62 -2.36 -2.37
C VAL A 94 -22.01 -3.69 -1.73
N ARG A 95 -22.27 -4.69 -2.58
CA ARG A 95 -22.31 -6.07 -2.11
C ARG A 95 -20.93 -6.45 -1.58
N PRO A 96 -20.81 -6.96 -0.34
CA PRO A 96 -19.50 -7.20 0.26
C PRO A 96 -18.73 -8.24 -0.57
N GLY A 97 -17.50 -7.88 -0.95
CA GLY A 97 -16.54 -8.83 -1.50
C GLY A 97 -15.75 -9.50 -0.38
N SER A 98 -15.28 -10.73 -0.61
CA SER A 98 -14.50 -11.46 0.40
C SER A 98 -13.21 -10.75 0.82
N SER A 99 -12.65 -9.90 -0.04
CA SER A 99 -11.37 -9.22 0.19
C SER A 99 -11.39 -7.69 0.04
N ALA A 100 -12.53 -7.10 -0.31
CA ALA A 100 -12.70 -5.65 -0.43
C ALA A 100 -14.17 -5.30 -0.15
N ASP A 101 -14.40 -4.13 0.44
CA ASP A 101 -15.73 -3.58 0.68
C ASP A 101 -15.72 -2.06 0.41
N GLY A 102 -16.88 -1.46 0.28
CA GLY A 102 -16.98 -0.07 -0.13
C GLY A 102 -18.40 0.46 -0.20
N LEU A 103 -18.50 1.69 -0.68
CA LEU A 103 -19.76 2.38 -0.87
C LEU A 103 -19.58 3.54 -1.86
N ALA A 104 -20.66 3.93 -2.52
CA ALA A 104 -20.78 5.24 -3.13
C ALA A 104 -21.41 6.19 -2.12
N VAL A 105 -20.81 7.35 -1.90
CA VAL A 105 -21.39 8.43 -1.08
C VAL A 105 -21.72 9.62 -1.98
N GLY A 106 -22.75 10.35 -1.63
CA GLY A 106 -23.08 11.60 -2.29
C GLY A 106 -23.85 12.54 -1.39
N GLY A 107 -23.88 13.81 -1.78
CA GLY A 107 -24.68 14.82 -1.11
C GLY A 107 -24.50 16.20 -1.71
N GLN A 108 -25.34 17.12 -1.27
CA GLN A 108 -25.28 18.52 -1.65
C GLN A 108 -24.26 19.25 -0.77
N VAL A 109 -23.31 19.91 -1.42
CA VAL A 109 -22.38 20.85 -0.80
C VAL A 109 -22.92 22.25 -1.02
N VAL A 110 -23.15 22.98 0.06
CA VAL A 110 -23.66 24.34 0.07
C VAL A 110 -22.55 25.27 0.54
N ASN A 111 -22.37 26.40 -0.14
CA ASN A 111 -21.52 27.48 0.34
C ASN A 111 -22.40 28.64 0.83
N PHE A 112 -22.29 28.98 2.12
CA PHE A 112 -23.11 30.05 2.70
C PHE A 112 -22.52 31.46 2.47
N LEU A 113 -21.23 31.56 2.13
CA LEU A 113 -20.56 32.84 1.83
C LEU A 113 -20.79 33.27 0.39
N THR A 114 -20.72 32.32 -0.54
CA THR A 114 -21.03 32.50 -1.96
C THR A 114 -22.21 31.60 -2.26
N PRO A 115 -23.47 32.12 -2.34
CA PRO A 115 -24.69 31.32 -2.36
C PRO A 115 -24.75 30.42 -3.59
N SER A 116 -24.08 29.29 -3.47
CA SER A 116 -23.76 28.35 -4.52
C SER A 116 -23.92 26.96 -3.94
N THR A 117 -24.30 26.05 -4.83
CA THR A 117 -24.65 24.70 -4.45
C THR A 117 -24.11 23.78 -5.52
N ARG A 118 -23.49 22.68 -5.08
CA ARG A 118 -23.00 21.65 -5.98
C ARG A 118 -23.36 20.29 -5.41
N TRP A 119 -23.73 19.35 -6.27
CA TRP A 119 -23.82 17.95 -5.89
C TRP A 119 -22.44 17.32 -6.05
N CYS A 120 -22.05 16.51 -5.07
CA CYS A 120 -20.81 15.77 -5.13
C CYS A 120 -21.07 14.30 -4.81
N LEU A 121 -20.49 13.42 -5.63
CA LEU A 121 -20.45 11.98 -5.40
C LEU A 121 -19.02 11.48 -5.39
N ALA A 122 -18.77 10.42 -4.60
CA ALA A 122 -17.51 9.71 -4.61
C ALA A 122 -17.72 8.22 -4.33
N GLY A 123 -16.95 7.37 -5.00
CA GLY A 123 -16.86 5.96 -4.70
C GLY A 123 -15.67 5.70 -3.80
N VAL A 124 -15.83 4.89 -2.75
CA VAL A 124 -14.73 4.50 -1.87
C VAL A 124 -14.67 2.99 -1.70
N VAL A 125 -13.45 2.45 -1.74
CA VAL A 125 -13.18 1.01 -1.55
C VAL A 125 -12.05 0.86 -0.54
N ALA A 126 -12.18 -0.10 0.35
CA ALA A 126 -11.13 -0.50 1.27
C ALA A 126 -10.94 -2.02 1.28
N SER A 127 -9.71 -2.47 1.53
CA SER A 127 -9.43 -3.87 1.78
C SER A 127 -10.08 -4.31 3.09
N THR A 128 -10.79 -5.45 3.07
CA THR A 128 -11.36 -6.02 4.31
C THR A 128 -10.28 -6.59 5.22
N THR A 129 -9.11 -6.96 4.67
CA THR A 129 -8.00 -7.55 5.44
C THR A 129 -6.86 -6.52 5.61
N PRO A 130 -6.36 -6.30 6.84
CA PRO A 130 -5.23 -5.41 7.07
C PRO A 130 -3.97 -5.83 6.28
N SER A 131 -3.19 -4.84 5.83
CA SER A 131 -1.94 -5.04 5.09
C SER A 131 -2.10 -5.70 3.71
N PHE A 132 -3.29 -5.63 3.12
CA PHE A 132 -3.51 -5.96 1.71
C PHE A 132 -3.69 -4.67 0.92
N ASP A 133 -2.97 -4.57 -0.19
CA ASP A 133 -3.10 -3.48 -1.15
C ASP A 133 -4.09 -3.88 -2.24
N LEU A 134 -5.09 -3.03 -2.47
CA LEU A 134 -6.00 -3.11 -3.60
C LEU A 134 -5.26 -2.77 -4.88
N THR A 135 -5.58 -3.52 -5.92
CA THR A 135 -5.12 -3.33 -7.30
C THR A 135 -6.30 -3.51 -8.24
N GLY A 136 -6.35 -2.79 -9.36
CA GLY A 136 -7.47 -2.85 -10.31
C GLY A 136 -8.01 -1.47 -10.63
N SER A 137 -9.33 -1.37 -10.85
CA SER A 137 -10.01 -0.10 -11.16
C SER A 137 -11.39 -0.04 -10.54
N MET A 138 -11.85 1.18 -10.28
CA MET A 138 -13.22 1.47 -9.90
C MET A 138 -13.80 2.57 -10.78
N THR A 139 -15.10 2.49 -11.01
CA THR A 139 -15.85 3.41 -11.85
C THR A 139 -17.10 3.84 -11.11
N LEU A 140 -17.28 5.16 -11.00
CA LEU A 140 -18.50 5.80 -10.48
C LEU A 140 -19.17 6.52 -11.64
N THR A 141 -20.47 6.34 -11.79
CA THR A 141 -21.25 6.93 -12.87
C THR A 141 -22.58 7.45 -12.34
N ALA A 142 -22.99 8.63 -12.80
CA ALA A 142 -24.24 9.26 -12.37
C ALA A 142 -24.85 10.12 -13.50
N GLN A 143 -26.17 10.20 -13.49
CA GLN A 143 -26.96 10.97 -14.44
C GLN A 143 -27.40 12.30 -13.79
N PRO A 144 -27.16 13.48 -14.38
CA PRO A 144 -27.67 14.74 -13.86
C PRO A 144 -29.21 14.83 -13.92
N SER A 145 -29.85 15.44 -12.93
CA SER A 145 -31.31 15.63 -12.86
C SER A 145 -31.87 16.53 -13.97
N GLY A 146 -31.04 17.41 -14.54
CA GLY A 146 -31.41 18.32 -15.64
C GLY A 146 -31.46 17.67 -17.03
N GLY A 147 -31.36 16.34 -17.14
CA GLY A 147 -31.40 15.64 -18.44
C GLY A 147 -30.11 15.73 -19.26
N GLY A 148 -29.00 16.15 -18.66
CA GLY A 148 -27.66 16.16 -19.29
C GLY A 148 -27.10 14.75 -19.53
N PRO A 149 -25.99 14.58 -20.25
CA PRO A 149 -25.40 13.26 -20.48
C PRO A 149 -24.88 12.63 -19.19
N GLU A 150 -24.88 11.29 -19.17
CA GLU A 150 -24.30 10.51 -18.09
C GLU A 150 -22.82 10.88 -17.89
N ARG A 151 -22.40 11.02 -16.64
CA ARG A 151 -21.01 11.36 -16.30
C ARG A 151 -20.37 10.20 -15.54
N SER A 152 -19.16 9.84 -15.95
CA SER A 152 -18.40 8.72 -15.38
C SER A 152 -17.01 9.16 -14.97
N ILE A 153 -16.53 8.66 -13.84
CA ILE A 153 -15.15 8.78 -13.37
C ILE A 153 -14.61 7.38 -13.11
N THR A 154 -13.45 7.10 -13.69
CA THR A 154 -12.70 5.87 -13.43
C THR A 154 -11.39 6.19 -12.74
N ALA A 155 -11.06 5.43 -11.70
CA ALA A 155 -9.84 5.59 -10.92
C ALA A 155 -9.14 4.24 -10.71
N PRO A 156 -7.79 4.20 -10.74
CA PRO A 156 -7.06 2.98 -10.40
C PRO A 156 -7.16 2.70 -8.90
N LEU A 157 -7.20 1.42 -8.55
CA LEU A 157 -7.08 0.98 -7.16
C LEU A 157 -5.60 0.78 -6.82
N SER A 158 -5.13 1.47 -5.78
CA SER A 158 -3.77 1.36 -5.27
C SER A 158 -3.73 1.72 -3.77
N GLY A 159 -3.28 0.78 -2.93
CA GLY A 159 -3.23 0.93 -1.47
C GLY A 159 -4.36 0.20 -0.75
N ASP A 160 -4.46 0.33 0.56
CA ASP A 160 -5.45 -0.37 1.39
C ASP A 160 -6.83 0.31 1.40
N VAL A 161 -6.91 1.59 1.05
CA VAL A 161 -8.13 2.37 0.86
C VAL A 161 -7.96 3.34 -0.31
N VAL A 162 -8.99 3.49 -1.13
CA VAL A 162 -8.98 4.37 -2.30
C VAL A 162 -10.34 5.04 -2.46
N ALA A 163 -10.33 6.32 -2.83
CA ALA A 163 -11.50 7.08 -3.23
C ALA A 163 -11.38 7.49 -4.70
N THR A 164 -12.50 7.54 -5.43
CA THR A 164 -12.52 8.19 -6.73
C THR A 164 -12.28 9.69 -6.56
N PRO A 165 -11.78 10.38 -7.60
CA PRO A 165 -12.00 11.81 -7.71
C PRO A 165 -13.50 12.15 -7.54
N PRO A 166 -13.83 13.33 -7.01
CA PRO A 166 -15.23 13.72 -6.84
C PRO A 166 -15.91 13.92 -8.19
N LEU A 167 -17.08 13.32 -8.35
CA LEU A 167 -17.99 13.62 -9.44
C LEU A 167 -18.87 14.81 -9.02
N VAL A 168 -18.54 15.99 -9.54
CA VAL A 168 -19.28 17.23 -9.23
C VAL A 168 -20.31 17.51 -10.33
N LEU A 169 -21.55 17.72 -9.90
CA LEU A 169 -22.69 18.06 -10.75
C LEU A 169 -23.26 19.42 -10.30
N SER A 170 -23.66 20.26 -11.26
CA SER A 170 -24.37 21.52 -11.01
C SER A 170 -25.77 21.28 -10.44
N ASP A 171 -26.42 20.26 -10.96
CA ASP A 171 -27.78 19.85 -10.61
C ASP A 171 -27.78 18.58 -9.77
N GLY A 172 -28.95 18.18 -9.27
CA GLY A 172 -29.14 16.92 -8.57
C GLY A 172 -28.80 15.69 -9.42
N ILE A 173 -29.01 14.52 -8.85
CA ILE A 173 -28.82 13.24 -9.54
C ILE A 173 -30.20 12.73 -9.95
N SER A 174 -30.33 12.27 -11.20
CA SER A 174 -31.49 11.50 -11.66
C SER A 174 -31.24 10.01 -11.39
N GLY A 175 -32.13 9.37 -10.65
CA GLY A 175 -32.01 7.96 -10.30
C GLY A 175 -30.83 7.66 -9.35
N LEU A 176 -30.46 6.38 -9.26
CA LEU A 176 -29.33 5.93 -8.45
C LEU A 176 -28.04 5.98 -9.28
N PRO A 177 -26.92 6.46 -8.72
CA PRO A 177 -25.62 6.31 -9.39
C PRO A 177 -25.27 4.83 -9.51
N THR A 178 -24.41 4.49 -10.47
CA THR A 178 -23.80 3.17 -10.56
C THR A 178 -22.36 3.24 -10.07
N PHE A 179 -21.94 2.24 -9.30
CA PHE A 179 -20.56 2.14 -8.83
C PHE A 179 -20.09 0.70 -8.93
N THR A 180 -18.93 0.52 -9.57
CA THR A 180 -18.29 -0.77 -9.74
C THR A 180 -16.82 -0.68 -9.36
N ALA A 181 -16.27 -1.76 -8.80
CA ALA A 181 -14.84 -1.87 -8.53
C ALA A 181 -14.39 -3.31 -8.71
N ALA A 182 -13.40 -3.54 -9.57
CA ALA A 182 -12.91 -4.88 -9.88
C ALA A 182 -11.40 -4.92 -9.82
N GLY A 183 -10.87 -6.04 -9.31
CA GLY A 183 -9.44 -6.19 -9.16
C GLY A 183 -9.05 -7.27 -8.17
N ALA A 184 -7.97 -7.03 -7.43
CA ALA A 184 -7.50 -7.95 -6.40
C ALA A 184 -6.89 -7.23 -5.20
N ALA A 185 -7.17 -7.73 -4.00
CA ALA A 185 -6.44 -7.40 -2.80
C ALA A 185 -5.19 -8.28 -2.74
N THR A 186 -4.01 -7.67 -2.59
CA THR A 186 -2.74 -8.39 -2.64
C THR A 186 -1.87 -8.12 -1.42
N LYS A 187 -1.20 -9.16 -0.92
CA LYS A 187 -0.21 -9.04 0.15
C LYS A 187 1.06 -9.76 -0.24
N THR A 188 2.18 -9.03 -0.23
CA THR A 188 3.50 -9.62 -0.44
C THR A 188 4.19 -9.86 0.90
N THR A 189 4.31 -11.13 1.29
CA THR A 189 5.02 -11.51 2.52
C THR A 189 6.45 -11.89 2.19
N TYR A 190 7.41 -11.23 2.85
CA TYR A 190 8.82 -11.61 2.77
C TYR A 190 9.13 -12.65 3.83
N VAL A 191 9.49 -13.85 3.38
CA VAL A 191 10.00 -14.91 4.26
C VAL A 191 11.52 -14.82 4.23
N PRO A 192 12.18 -14.48 5.34
CA PRO A 192 13.63 -14.35 5.39
C PRO A 192 14.32 -15.69 5.16
N ALA A 193 15.57 -15.64 4.69
CA ALA A 193 16.38 -16.84 4.53
C ALA A 193 16.69 -17.46 5.90
N LYS A 194 16.55 -18.78 6.01
CA LYS A 194 17.02 -19.52 7.19
C LYS A 194 18.50 -19.84 7.01
N THR A 195 19.33 -19.33 7.92
CA THR A 195 20.77 -19.58 7.93
C THR A 195 21.16 -20.44 9.12
N VAL A 196 22.22 -21.23 8.95
CA VAL A 196 22.88 -21.97 10.03
C VAL A 196 24.34 -21.57 10.08
N LYS A 197 24.95 -21.65 11.26
CA LYS A 197 26.36 -21.34 11.45
C LYS A 197 27.22 -22.32 10.65
N ASP A 198 28.14 -21.79 9.85
CA ASP A 198 29.09 -22.57 9.04
C ASP A 198 30.44 -21.84 9.12
N LYS A 199 31.29 -22.27 10.05
CA LYS A 199 32.57 -21.58 10.29
C LYS A 199 33.52 -21.86 9.13
N LYS A 200 33.75 -20.84 8.30
CA LYS A 200 34.75 -20.91 7.23
C LYS A 200 36.16 -20.74 7.76
N THR A 201 37.02 -21.70 7.41
CA THR A 201 38.45 -21.70 7.70
C THR A 201 39.18 -20.58 6.94
N LYS A 202 40.40 -20.25 7.37
CA LYS A 202 41.27 -19.30 6.68
C LYS A 202 41.57 -19.75 5.24
N ALA A 203 41.82 -21.05 5.04
CA ALA A 203 42.08 -21.64 3.73
C ALA A 203 40.90 -21.44 2.76
N GLU A 204 39.67 -21.70 3.20
CA GLU A 204 38.46 -21.49 2.38
C GLU A 204 38.26 -20.01 2.00
N LYS A 205 38.48 -19.09 2.95
CA LYS A 205 38.38 -17.64 2.68
C LYS A 205 39.43 -17.18 1.67
N MET A 206 40.66 -17.69 1.75
CA MET A 206 41.70 -17.40 0.76
C MET A 206 41.36 -17.97 -0.62
N ALA A 207 40.86 -19.19 -0.69
CA ALA A 207 40.38 -19.81 -1.93
C ALA A 207 39.22 -19.01 -2.56
N ALA A 208 38.28 -18.53 -1.75
CA ALA A 208 37.18 -17.66 -2.18
C ALA A 208 37.71 -16.32 -2.76
N LYS A 209 38.70 -15.71 -2.11
CA LYS A 209 39.36 -14.47 -2.60
C LYS A 209 40.07 -14.70 -3.94
N LYS A 210 40.76 -15.83 -4.10
CA LYS A 210 41.39 -16.22 -5.39
C LYS A 210 40.35 -16.38 -6.50
N LYS A 211 39.23 -17.07 -6.23
CA LYS A 211 38.10 -17.20 -7.17
C LYS A 211 37.46 -15.85 -7.52
N TYR A 212 37.29 -14.95 -6.55
CA TYR A 212 36.79 -13.59 -6.78
C TYR A 212 37.70 -12.79 -7.72
N LYS A 213 39.01 -12.74 -7.43
CA LYS A 213 40.00 -12.06 -8.29
C LYS A 213 39.95 -12.59 -9.74
N LYS A 214 39.90 -13.92 -9.92
CA LYS A 214 39.78 -14.56 -11.25
C LYS A 214 38.51 -14.14 -11.99
N ARG A 215 37.36 -14.10 -11.29
CA ARG A 215 36.07 -13.66 -11.88
C ARG A 215 36.09 -12.20 -12.31
N ILE A 216 36.67 -11.31 -11.49
CA ILE A 216 36.80 -9.89 -11.84
C ILE A 216 37.74 -9.69 -13.03
N ALA A 217 38.89 -10.37 -13.06
CA ALA A 217 39.82 -10.31 -14.19
C ALA A 217 39.15 -10.78 -15.49
N ALA A 218 38.40 -11.89 -15.44
CA ALA A 218 37.64 -12.39 -16.59
C ALA A 218 36.55 -11.40 -17.05
N ALA A 219 35.83 -10.76 -16.11
CA ALA A 219 34.84 -9.75 -16.42
C ALA A 219 35.47 -8.51 -17.07
N LYS A 220 36.63 -8.04 -16.59
CA LYS A 220 37.39 -6.94 -17.20
C LYS A 220 37.83 -7.28 -18.63
N LYS A 221 38.38 -8.49 -18.85
CA LYS A 221 38.79 -8.94 -20.19
C LYS A 221 37.60 -9.00 -21.16
N LYS A 222 36.44 -9.49 -20.72
CA LYS A 222 35.21 -9.50 -21.53
C LYS A 222 34.70 -8.09 -21.82
N TYR A 223 34.77 -7.19 -20.84
CA TYR A 223 34.36 -5.80 -21.01
C TYR A 223 35.24 -5.06 -22.03
N ALA A 224 36.57 -5.19 -21.94
CA ALA A 224 37.49 -4.61 -22.92
C ALA A 224 37.17 -5.09 -24.35
N LYS A 225 37.07 -6.41 -24.56
CA LYS A 225 36.68 -6.98 -25.87
C LYS A 225 35.32 -6.48 -26.37
N ALA A 226 34.36 -6.26 -25.46
CA ALA A 226 33.05 -5.74 -25.82
C ALA A 226 33.07 -4.24 -26.17
N LEU A 227 33.97 -3.45 -25.54
CA LEU A 227 34.20 -2.06 -25.91
C LEU A 227 34.88 -1.96 -27.28
N ASP A 228 35.90 -2.78 -27.54
CA ASP A 228 36.59 -2.82 -28.84
C ASP A 228 35.60 -3.14 -29.96
N LYS A 229 34.75 -4.16 -29.76
CA LYS A 229 33.67 -4.51 -30.70
C LYS A 229 32.57 -3.45 -30.81
N ALA A 230 32.39 -2.59 -29.81
CA ALA A 230 31.38 -1.55 -29.83
C ALA A 230 31.83 -0.32 -30.64
N GLY A 231 33.13 -0.10 -30.82
CA GLY A 231 33.67 1.03 -31.59
C GLY A 231 33.13 2.38 -31.09
N SER A 232 32.48 3.15 -31.97
CA SER A 232 31.86 4.45 -31.63
C SER A 232 30.39 4.35 -31.21
N ASN A 233 29.78 3.15 -31.25
CA ASN A 233 28.36 2.98 -31.00
C ASN A 233 28.02 3.10 -29.50
N LYS A 234 27.33 4.19 -29.13
CA LYS A 234 26.96 4.51 -27.74
C LYS A 234 26.08 3.43 -27.09
N ALA A 235 25.11 2.87 -27.81
CA ALA A 235 24.21 1.84 -27.27
C ALA A 235 24.94 0.53 -26.95
N LYS A 236 25.89 0.12 -27.81
CA LYS A 236 26.73 -1.07 -27.57
C LYS A 236 27.68 -0.87 -26.38
N LYS A 237 28.26 0.33 -26.21
CA LYS A 237 29.06 0.67 -25.02
C LYS A 237 28.24 0.63 -23.72
N ALA A 238 27.03 1.19 -23.73
CA ALA A 238 26.13 1.15 -22.58
C ALA A 238 25.77 -0.30 -22.18
N THR A 239 25.49 -1.15 -23.16
CA THR A 239 25.23 -2.58 -22.95
C THR A 239 26.43 -3.30 -22.35
N ALA A 240 27.65 -3.06 -22.86
CA ALA A 240 28.87 -3.61 -22.31
C ALA A 240 29.10 -3.18 -20.84
N LYS A 241 28.85 -1.91 -20.51
CA LYS A 241 28.96 -1.37 -19.14
C LYS A 241 27.95 -2.03 -18.20
N LYS A 242 26.68 -2.21 -18.64
CA LYS A 242 25.64 -2.89 -17.87
C LYS A 242 26.01 -4.35 -17.59
N ALA A 243 26.51 -5.08 -18.60
CA ALA A 243 26.97 -6.45 -18.46
C ALA A 243 28.16 -6.58 -17.48
N TYR A 244 29.13 -5.66 -17.57
CA TYR A 244 30.27 -5.63 -16.64
C TYR A 244 29.84 -5.35 -15.20
N SER A 245 28.93 -4.39 -14.99
CA SER A 245 28.35 -4.09 -13.68
C SER A 245 27.66 -5.31 -13.07
N ALA A 246 26.81 -5.99 -13.85
CA ALA A 246 26.13 -7.21 -13.42
C ALA A 246 27.13 -8.33 -13.03
N ALA A 247 28.18 -8.51 -13.83
CA ALA A 247 29.23 -9.49 -13.54
C ALA A 247 30.00 -9.16 -12.24
N ARG A 248 30.33 -7.89 -12.01
CA ARG A 248 31.00 -7.43 -10.78
C ARG A 248 30.11 -7.64 -9.55
N THR A 249 28.83 -7.28 -9.64
CA THR A 249 27.85 -7.48 -8.56
C THR A 249 27.67 -8.97 -8.25
N SER A 250 27.54 -9.82 -9.27
CA SER A 250 27.48 -11.28 -9.10
C SER A 250 28.74 -11.85 -8.45
N ALA A 251 29.93 -11.43 -8.88
CA ALA A 251 31.20 -11.86 -8.29
C ALA A 251 31.33 -11.44 -6.82
N LYS A 252 30.94 -10.19 -6.48
CA LYS A 252 30.94 -9.67 -5.11
C LYS A 252 29.95 -10.44 -4.22
N SER A 253 28.74 -10.69 -4.71
CA SER A 253 27.72 -11.48 -3.99
C SER A 253 28.22 -12.90 -3.68
N LYS A 254 28.77 -13.60 -4.69
CA LYS A 254 29.32 -14.95 -4.52
C LYS A 254 30.52 -14.96 -3.57
N TYR A 255 31.37 -13.93 -3.58
CA TYR A 255 32.49 -13.81 -2.63
C TYR A 255 31.98 -13.62 -1.19
N ARG A 256 31.07 -12.66 -0.97
CA ARG A 256 30.48 -12.40 0.36
C ARG A 256 29.88 -13.67 0.94
N TYR A 257 29.11 -14.41 0.14
CA TYR A 257 28.55 -15.70 0.55
C TYR A 257 29.63 -16.75 0.86
N ALA A 258 30.63 -16.92 0.00
CA ALA A 258 31.68 -17.91 0.21
C ALA A 258 32.60 -17.62 1.42
N THR A 259 32.67 -16.37 1.87
CA THR A 259 33.41 -15.96 3.07
C THR A 259 32.53 -15.81 4.32
N ALA A 260 31.21 -15.90 4.16
CA ALA A 260 30.29 -15.77 5.27
C ALA A 260 30.43 -16.96 6.22
N ASN A 261 30.34 -16.71 7.54
CA ASN A 261 30.38 -17.77 8.54
C ASN A 261 29.00 -18.45 8.73
N TYR A 262 28.21 -18.53 7.66
CA TYR A 262 26.89 -19.15 7.65
C TYR A 262 26.61 -19.85 6.33
N ARG A 263 25.76 -20.86 6.38
CA ARG A 263 25.18 -21.54 5.22
C ARG A 263 23.70 -21.23 5.14
N ILE A 264 23.19 -20.89 3.96
CA ILE A 264 21.75 -20.73 3.74
C ILE A 264 21.15 -22.12 3.58
N VAL A 265 20.20 -22.48 4.45
CA VAL A 265 19.48 -23.77 4.42
C VAL A 265 18.14 -23.62 3.72
N LYS A 266 17.47 -22.48 3.88
CA LYS A 266 16.27 -22.11 3.13
C LYS A 266 16.48 -20.72 2.55
N LYS A 267 16.31 -20.58 1.23
CA LYS A 267 16.41 -19.28 0.57
C LYS A 267 15.26 -18.39 1.03
N ALA A 268 15.51 -17.08 1.07
CA ALA A 268 14.44 -16.12 1.24
C ALA A 268 13.45 -16.25 0.07
N THR A 269 12.17 -16.17 0.36
CA THR A 269 11.10 -16.25 -0.64
C THR A 269 10.13 -15.11 -0.44
N LYS A 270 9.55 -14.62 -1.54
CA LYS A 270 8.39 -13.74 -1.49
C LYS A 270 7.16 -14.62 -1.76
N ALA A 271 6.21 -14.60 -0.85
CA ALA A 271 4.90 -15.19 -1.08
C ALA A 271 3.93 -14.06 -1.42
N LYS A 272 3.15 -14.21 -2.48
CA LYS A 272 2.09 -13.26 -2.86
C LYS A 272 0.76 -13.93 -2.60
N ASP A 273 -0.03 -13.37 -1.69
CA ASP A 273 -1.45 -13.68 -1.56
C ASP A 273 -2.22 -12.73 -2.48
N VAL A 274 -3.12 -13.26 -3.30
CA VAL A 274 -3.92 -12.52 -4.29
C VAL A 274 -5.36 -12.98 -4.15
N ARG A 275 -6.25 -12.05 -3.79
CA ARG A 275 -7.67 -12.31 -3.59
C ARG A 275 -8.46 -11.44 -4.56
N PRO A 276 -9.01 -12.02 -5.64
CA PRO A 276 -9.79 -11.25 -6.59
C PRO A 276 -11.12 -10.80 -5.97
N PHE A 277 -11.62 -9.65 -6.39
CA PHE A 277 -12.95 -9.16 -6.03
C PHE A 277 -13.61 -8.47 -7.22
N ASN A 278 -14.94 -8.43 -7.17
CA ASN A 278 -15.78 -7.62 -8.03
C ASN A 278 -16.92 -7.05 -7.18
N LEU A 279 -16.97 -5.73 -7.05
CA LEU A 279 -17.92 -4.98 -6.25
C LEU A 279 -18.87 -4.25 -7.18
N THR A 280 -20.15 -4.31 -6.84
CA THR A 280 -21.24 -3.57 -7.49
C THR A 280 -22.15 -3.05 -6.40
N LEU A 281 -22.80 -1.91 -6.63
CA LEU A 281 -23.83 -1.41 -5.71
C LEU A 281 -24.93 -2.44 -5.52
N LEU A 282 -25.48 -2.49 -4.30
CA LEU A 282 -26.71 -3.22 -4.06
C LEU A 282 -27.85 -2.48 -4.79
N THR A 283 -28.39 -3.12 -5.83
CA THR A 283 -29.66 -2.72 -6.46
C THR A 283 -30.80 -3.29 -5.63
N PHE A 284 -31.70 -2.43 -5.21
CA PHE A 284 -32.94 -2.78 -4.51
C PHE A 284 -34.13 -2.54 -5.44
#